data_AF-A0A7W7MKJ3-F1
#
_entry.id   AF-A0A7W7MKJ3-F1
#
_cell.length_a   1.000
_cell.length_b   1.000
_cell.length_c   1.000
_cell.angle_alpha   90.00
_cell.angle_beta   90.00
_cell.angle_gamma   90.00
#
_symmetry.space_group_name_H-M   'P 1'
#
loop_
_entity.id
_entity.type
_entity.pdbx_description
1 polymer ?
#
loop_
_entity_poly.entity_id
_entity_poly.type
_entity_poly.pdbx_seq_one_letter_code
_entity_poly.pdbx_strand_id
1 'polypeptide(L)'
;MNSKHITFGILTAIILAGVGFGVNYLWDKRFGPTAASGADCALAQELIDKAQTPPADATEAESWEQQIRQVRYTRFENDGISTEVGRYVYWSRVKATGAAERPRAGELDEITELAVGHCADSGVDLRIPKLAF
;
A
#
# COMPACT_ATOMS: atom_id res chain seq x y z
N MET A 1 -37.29 -5.42 -34.16
CA MET A 1 -37.18 -5.70 -32.71
C MET A 1 -35.75 -5.45 -32.28
N ASN A 2 -35.58 -4.62 -31.26
CA ASN A 2 -34.34 -3.93 -30.92
C ASN A 2 -33.29 -4.83 -30.24
N SER A 3 -32.13 -4.98 -30.88
CA SER A 3 -30.90 -5.50 -30.28
C SER A 3 -30.26 -4.46 -29.37
N LYS A 4 -30.57 -4.50 -28.06
CA LYS A 4 -29.96 -3.62 -27.05
C LYS A 4 -29.57 -4.38 -25.77
N HIS A 5 -28.97 -5.57 -25.84
CA HIS A 5 -28.56 -6.28 -24.61
C HIS A 5 -27.21 -7.00 -24.66
N ILE A 6 -26.35 -6.76 -25.65
CA ILE A 6 -25.03 -7.41 -25.73
C ILE A 6 -23.93 -6.36 -25.85
N THR A 7 -23.87 -5.43 -24.91
CA THR A 7 -22.78 -4.43 -24.88
C THR A 7 -22.39 -4.00 -23.46
N PHE A 8 -22.67 -4.84 -22.46
CA PHE A 8 -22.20 -4.60 -21.08
C PHE A 8 -21.42 -5.77 -20.47
N GLY A 9 -21.29 -6.90 -21.17
CA GLY A 9 -20.59 -8.08 -20.65
C GLY A 9 -19.09 -8.15 -20.95
N ILE A 10 -18.60 -7.41 -21.96
CA ILE A 10 -17.23 -7.56 -22.45
C ILE A 10 -16.25 -6.57 -21.80
N LEU A 11 -16.71 -5.41 -21.34
CA LEU A 11 -15.84 -4.39 -20.72
C LEU A 11 -15.38 -4.77 -19.30
N THR A 12 -16.15 -5.56 -18.56
CA THR A 12 -15.82 -5.93 -17.17
C THR A 12 -14.74 -7.02 -17.10
N ALA A 13 -14.65 -7.89 -18.11
CA ALA A 13 -13.71 -9.02 -18.11
C ALA A 13 -12.26 -8.59 -18.40
N ILE A 14 -12.05 -7.50 -19.14
CA ILE A 14 -10.70 -7.00 -19.46
C ILE A 14 -10.05 -6.33 -18.24
N ILE A 15 -10.86 -5.76 -17.32
CA ILE A 15 -10.33 -5.13 -16.10
C ILE A 15 -9.82 -6.17 -15.11
N LEU A 16 -10.38 -7.38 -15.06
CA LEU A 16 -9.99 -8.40 -14.08
C LEU A 16 -8.72 -9.18 -14.46
N ALA A 17 -8.43 -9.34 -15.76
CA ALA A 17 -7.25 -10.06 -16.22
C ALA A 17 -5.99 -9.17 -16.40
N GLY A 18 -6.16 -7.85 -16.47
CA GLY A 18 -5.08 -6.90 -16.75
C GLY A 18 -4.37 -6.30 -15.52
N VAL A 19 -4.78 -6.64 -14.30
CA VAL A 19 -4.23 -6.03 -13.07
C VAL A 19 -2.85 -6.58 -12.71
N GLY A 20 -2.47 -7.74 -13.23
CA GLY A 20 -1.18 -8.37 -12.89
C GLY A 20 0.04 -7.74 -13.59
N PHE A 21 -0.11 -7.25 -14.82
CA PHE A 21 1.03 -6.73 -15.61
C PHE A 21 0.87 -5.26 -16.04
N GLY A 22 -0.37 -4.77 -16.20
CA GLY A 22 -0.62 -3.37 -16.57
C GLY A 22 -0.42 -2.39 -15.41
N VAL A 23 -0.61 -2.87 -14.17
CA VAL A 23 -0.37 -2.07 -12.97
C VAL A 23 1.12 -1.79 -12.84
N ASN A 24 2.01 -2.76 -13.03
CA ASN A 24 3.45 -2.52 -12.86
C ASN A 24 3.98 -1.42 -13.78
N TYR A 25 3.59 -1.36 -15.06
CA TYR A 25 4.08 -0.31 -15.96
C TYR A 25 3.52 1.09 -15.64
N LEU A 26 2.22 1.20 -15.37
CA LEU A 26 1.62 2.50 -15.04
C LEU A 26 1.99 2.96 -13.63
N TRP A 27 2.13 2.02 -12.70
CA TRP A 27 2.58 2.25 -11.33
C TRP A 27 4.06 2.60 -11.31
N ASP A 28 4.95 1.87 -12.00
CA ASP A 28 6.37 2.26 -12.16
C ASP A 28 6.52 3.64 -12.79
N LYS A 29 5.71 3.96 -13.81
CA LYS A 29 5.77 5.25 -14.48
C LYS A 29 5.24 6.40 -13.61
N ARG A 30 4.28 6.13 -12.71
CA ARG A 30 3.61 7.13 -11.86
C ARG A 30 4.28 7.28 -10.49
N PHE A 31 4.76 6.18 -9.94
CA PHE A 31 5.19 5.95 -8.57
C PHE A 31 6.37 4.96 -8.44
N GLY A 32 6.95 4.45 -9.54
CA GLY A 32 8.20 3.68 -9.47
C GLY A 32 9.27 4.50 -8.75
N PRO A 33 10.34 3.87 -8.22
CA PRO A 33 11.12 4.39 -7.10
C PRO A 33 11.72 5.78 -7.38
N THR A 34 10.88 6.80 -7.19
CA THR A 34 11.26 8.19 -7.09
C THR A 34 11.93 8.29 -5.75
N ALA A 35 13.18 8.73 -5.75
CA ALA A 35 13.95 8.86 -4.52
C ALA A 35 13.16 9.74 -3.52
N ALA A 36 12.79 9.16 -2.39
CA ALA A 36 12.17 9.87 -1.29
C ALA A 36 13.24 10.63 -0.51
N SER A 37 12.85 11.73 0.11
CA SER A 37 13.76 12.49 0.96
C SER A 37 14.11 11.68 2.22
N GLY A 38 15.21 12.00 2.88
CA GLY A 38 15.53 11.42 4.20
C GLY A 38 14.43 11.71 5.23
N ALA A 39 13.73 12.84 5.13
CA ALA A 39 12.62 13.17 6.01
C ALA A 39 11.40 12.27 5.76
N ASP A 40 11.05 12.02 4.49
CA ASP A 40 9.99 11.08 4.12
C ASP A 40 10.34 9.66 4.60
N CYS A 41 11.58 9.20 4.39
CA CYS A 41 11.99 7.86 4.82
C CYS A 41 12.04 7.70 6.35
N ALA A 42 12.40 8.75 7.08
CA ALA A 42 12.30 8.76 8.54
C ALA A 42 10.84 8.69 9.01
N LEU A 43 9.94 9.45 8.37
CA LEU A 43 8.50 9.38 8.64
C LEU A 43 7.93 8.00 8.28
N ALA A 44 8.40 7.39 7.19
CA ALA A 44 8.02 6.03 6.81
C ALA A 44 8.39 5.03 7.90
N GLN A 45 9.62 5.11 8.42
CA GLN A 45 10.05 4.26 9.55
C GLN A 45 9.15 4.47 10.77
N GLU A 46 8.86 5.72 11.17
CA GLU A 46 7.98 6.03 12.30
C GLU A 46 6.61 5.36 12.18
N LEU A 47 6.00 5.45 10.99
CA LEU A 47 4.67 4.88 10.74
C LEU A 47 4.69 3.35 10.63
N ILE A 48 5.75 2.77 10.05
CA ILE A 48 5.96 1.31 10.00
C ILE A 48 6.16 0.75 11.41
N ASP A 49 6.93 1.42 12.26
CA ASP A 49 7.12 1.04 13.66
C ASP A 49 5.81 1.11 14.44
N LYS A 50 5.04 2.19 14.25
CA LYS A 50 3.68 2.31 14.83
C LYS A 50 2.75 1.19 14.36
N ALA A 51 2.88 0.75 13.11
CA ALA A 51 2.09 -0.32 12.52
C ALA A 51 2.50 -1.74 12.99
N GLN A 52 3.54 -1.89 13.82
CA GLN A 52 3.86 -3.18 14.43
C GLN A 52 2.89 -3.56 15.57
N THR A 53 2.24 -2.57 16.18
CA THR A 53 1.27 -2.77 17.27
C THR A 53 -0.05 -2.03 16.99
N PRO A 54 -0.81 -2.42 15.96
CA PRO A 54 -2.11 -1.82 15.70
C PRO A 54 -3.11 -2.19 16.81
N PRO A 55 -4.17 -1.39 17.00
CA PRO A 55 -5.31 -1.81 17.82
C PRO A 55 -5.95 -3.10 17.27
N ALA A 56 -6.41 -3.97 18.17
CA ALA A 56 -7.09 -5.21 17.80
C ALA A 56 -8.61 -5.04 17.68
N ASP A 57 -9.21 -4.06 18.37
CA ASP A 57 -10.61 -3.72 18.21
C ASP A 57 -10.84 -3.10 16.83
N ALA A 58 -11.86 -3.57 16.11
CA ALA A 58 -12.10 -3.15 14.73
C ALA A 58 -12.39 -1.66 14.58
N THR A 59 -13.14 -1.07 15.53
CA THR A 59 -13.52 0.35 15.48
C THR A 59 -12.32 1.24 15.82
N GLU A 60 -11.56 0.85 16.84
CA GLU A 60 -10.32 1.54 17.21
C GLU A 60 -9.29 1.47 16.09
N ALA A 61 -9.13 0.29 15.46
CA ALA A 61 -8.20 0.06 14.37
C ALA A 61 -8.55 0.88 13.12
N GLU A 62 -9.84 1.05 12.81
CA GLU A 62 -10.29 1.92 11.72
C GLU A 62 -9.95 3.38 11.99
N SER A 63 -10.25 3.89 13.20
CA SER A 63 -9.92 5.26 13.58
C SER A 63 -8.40 5.50 13.55
N TRP A 64 -7.63 4.54 14.04
CA TRP A 64 -6.17 4.57 14.01
C TRP A 64 -5.62 4.63 12.58
N GLU A 65 -6.14 3.83 11.65
CA GLU A 65 -5.72 3.89 10.25
C GLU A 65 -6.07 5.23 9.60
N GLN A 66 -7.25 5.79 9.91
CA GLN A 66 -7.64 7.12 9.41
C GLN A 66 -6.67 8.22 9.88
N GLN A 67 -6.21 8.16 11.13
CA GLN A 67 -5.20 9.09 11.64
C GLN A 67 -3.86 8.93 10.92
N ILE A 68 -3.41 7.68 10.67
CA ILE A 68 -2.21 7.43 9.88
C ILE A 68 -2.38 7.95 8.45
N ARG A 69 -3.54 7.73 7.83
CA ARG A 69 -3.86 8.24 6.50
C ARG A 69 -3.80 9.77 6.44
N GLN A 70 -4.28 10.46 7.47
CA GLN A 70 -4.16 11.90 7.57
C GLN A 70 -2.70 12.35 7.63
N VAL A 71 -1.88 11.70 8.48
CA VAL A 71 -0.43 11.96 8.52
C VAL A 71 0.18 11.74 7.14
N ARG A 72 -0.17 10.63 6.48
CA ARG A 72 0.40 10.27 5.19
C ARG A 72 0.16 11.32 4.11
N TYR A 73 -1.06 11.84 4.00
CA TYR A 73 -1.40 12.84 2.97
C TYR A 73 -0.99 14.26 3.30
N THR A 74 -0.61 14.54 4.55
CA THR A 74 -0.24 15.89 4.97
C THR A 74 1.26 16.08 5.14
N ARG A 75 2.01 15.01 5.40
CA ARG A 75 3.43 15.09 5.75
C ARG A 75 4.38 14.42 4.78
N PHE A 76 3.94 13.45 3.96
CA PHE A 76 4.82 12.96 2.89
C PHE A 76 4.83 13.93 1.72
N GLU A 77 6.03 14.20 1.21
CA GLU A 77 6.19 14.87 -0.08
C GLU A 77 6.23 13.86 -1.22
N ASN A 78 6.78 12.66 -0.97
CA ASN A 78 6.83 11.57 -1.93
C ASN A 78 5.61 10.63 -1.82
N ASP A 79 4.74 10.67 -2.83
CA ASP A 79 3.53 9.84 -2.92
C ASP A 79 3.81 8.33 -3.00
N GLY A 80 4.98 7.92 -3.52
CA GLY A 80 5.36 6.52 -3.68
C GLY A 80 5.60 5.85 -2.35
N ILE A 81 6.55 6.36 -1.55
CA ILE A 81 6.77 5.85 -0.18
C ILE A 81 5.51 6.03 0.70
N SER A 82 4.77 7.13 0.53
CA SER A 82 3.49 7.31 1.21
C SER A 82 2.53 6.18 0.88
N THR A 83 2.41 5.77 -0.39
CA THR A 83 1.56 4.67 -0.84
C THR A 83 1.94 3.36 -0.17
N GLU A 84 3.22 3.00 -0.19
CA GLU A 84 3.70 1.73 0.35
C GLU A 84 3.54 1.62 1.87
N VAL A 85 3.82 2.71 2.61
CA VAL A 85 3.52 2.78 4.05
C VAL A 85 2.04 2.54 4.31
N GLY A 86 1.16 3.07 3.45
CA GLY A 86 -0.27 2.84 3.54
C GLY A 86 -0.69 1.39 3.40
N ARG A 87 -0.14 0.72 2.37
CA ARG A 87 -0.41 -0.69 2.11
C ARG A 87 0.07 -1.56 3.28
N TYR A 88 1.24 -1.26 3.84
CA TYR A 88 1.75 -1.95 5.01
C TYR A 88 0.84 -1.75 6.25
N VAL A 89 0.50 -0.49 6.56
CA VAL A 89 -0.40 -0.13 7.69
C VAL A 89 -1.74 -0.85 7.60
N TYR A 90 -2.32 -0.87 6.41
CA TYR A 90 -3.58 -1.57 6.14
C TYR A 90 -3.47 -3.07 6.42
N TRP A 91 -2.42 -3.73 5.92
CA TRP A 91 -2.22 -5.17 6.18
C TRP A 91 -1.94 -5.45 7.66
N SER A 92 -1.19 -4.59 8.35
CA SER A 92 -1.03 -4.67 9.80
C SER A 92 -2.39 -4.60 10.51
N ARG A 93 -3.27 -3.67 10.11
CA ARG A 93 -4.63 -3.56 10.65
C ARG A 93 -5.42 -4.85 10.44
N VAL A 94 -5.49 -5.34 9.20
CA VAL A 94 -6.23 -6.56 8.83
C VAL A 94 -5.77 -7.74 9.68
N LYS A 95 -4.46 -7.89 9.86
CA LYS A 95 -3.88 -8.93 10.72
C LYS A 95 -4.30 -8.76 12.18
N ALA A 96 -4.20 -7.54 12.73
CA ALA A 96 -4.47 -7.28 14.15
C ALA A 96 -5.95 -7.49 14.51
N THR A 97 -6.88 -7.15 13.61
CA THR A 97 -8.32 -7.30 13.83
C THR A 97 -8.84 -8.70 13.51
N GLY A 98 -8.00 -9.58 12.95
CA GLY A 98 -8.39 -10.93 12.54
C GLY A 98 -9.37 -10.96 11.36
N ALA A 99 -9.37 -9.91 10.53
CA ALA A 99 -10.21 -9.86 9.34
C ALA A 99 -9.83 -11.00 8.36
N ALA A 100 -10.84 -11.53 7.65
CA ALA A 100 -10.68 -12.70 6.78
C ALA A 100 -9.87 -12.41 5.50
N GLU A 101 -9.66 -11.14 5.17
CA GLU A 101 -8.91 -10.70 4.00
C GLU A 101 -7.43 -11.09 4.09
N ARG A 102 -6.84 -11.46 2.95
CA ARG A 102 -5.46 -11.94 2.86
C ARG A 102 -4.70 -11.22 1.74
N PRO A 103 -3.41 -10.91 1.94
CA PRO A 103 -2.59 -10.36 0.87
C PRO A 103 -2.47 -11.37 -0.27
N ARG A 104 -2.39 -10.87 -1.50
CA ARG A 104 -2.08 -11.72 -2.65
C ARG A 104 -0.67 -12.29 -2.51
N ALA A 105 -0.39 -13.39 -3.19
CA ALA A 105 0.95 -13.97 -3.22
C ALA A 105 1.98 -12.93 -3.68
N GLY A 106 3.04 -12.73 -2.91
CA GLY A 106 4.12 -11.77 -3.18
C GLY A 106 3.79 -10.30 -2.84
N GLU A 107 2.56 -9.97 -2.44
CA GLU A 107 2.17 -8.57 -2.21
C GLU A 107 2.93 -7.91 -1.06
N LEU A 108 3.20 -8.64 0.03
CA LEU A 108 3.96 -8.11 1.17
C LEU A 108 5.45 -7.92 0.84
N ASP A 109 6.00 -8.78 -0.02
CA ASP A 109 7.37 -8.66 -0.50
C ASP A 109 7.48 -7.47 -1.46
N GLU A 110 6.52 -7.31 -2.38
CA GLU A 110 6.41 -6.15 -3.28
C GLU A 110 6.37 -4.82 -2.50
N ILE A 111 5.52 -4.72 -1.47
CA ILE A 111 5.45 -3.52 -0.61
C ILE A 111 6.81 -3.20 0.00
N THR A 112 7.51 -4.24 0.47
CA THR A 112 8.82 -4.10 1.10
C THR A 112 9.87 -3.62 0.08
N GLU A 113 9.93 -4.26 -1.08
CA GLU A 113 10.88 -3.94 -2.15
C GLU A 113 10.67 -2.52 -2.67
N LEU A 114 9.42 -2.10 -2.89
CA LEU A 114 9.10 -0.77 -3.37
C LEU A 114 9.42 0.31 -2.34
N ALA A 115 9.02 0.12 -1.07
CA ALA A 115 9.31 1.07 -0.01
C ALA A 115 10.82 1.23 0.22
N VAL A 116 11.58 0.13 0.25
CA VAL A 116 13.04 0.16 0.34
C VAL A 116 13.64 0.84 -0.90
N GLY A 117 13.13 0.56 -2.10
CA GLY A 117 13.54 1.19 -3.34
C GLY A 117 13.40 2.71 -3.33
N HIS A 118 12.30 3.24 -2.80
CA HIS A 118 12.13 4.69 -2.61
C HIS A 118 13.17 5.31 -1.67
N CYS A 119 13.61 4.56 -0.66
CA CYS A 119 14.50 5.05 0.38
C CYS A 119 15.99 4.73 0.17
N ALA A 120 16.35 4.01 -0.90
CA ALA A 120 17.71 3.52 -1.14
C ALA A 120 18.79 4.62 -1.08
N ASP A 121 18.51 5.80 -1.65
CA ASP A 121 19.46 6.94 -1.70
C ASP A 121 19.18 8.01 -0.64
N SER A 122 18.26 7.75 0.30
CA SER A 122 17.80 8.74 1.29
C SER A 122 18.74 8.93 2.48
N GLY A 123 19.69 8.00 2.68
CA GLY A 123 20.53 7.91 3.87
C GLY A 123 19.84 7.31 5.10
N VAL A 124 18.57 6.89 4.97
CA VAL A 124 17.79 6.20 6.01
C VAL A 124 17.72 4.71 5.69
N ASP A 125 18.11 3.86 6.65
CA ASP A 125 17.93 2.41 6.57
C ASP A 125 16.49 2.05 6.95
N LEU A 126 15.61 1.97 5.94
CA LEU A 126 14.20 1.63 6.12
C LEU A 126 14.03 0.14 6.43
N ARG A 127 13.55 -0.18 7.62
CA ARG A 127 13.31 -1.55 8.09
C ARG A 127 11.82 -1.83 8.17
N ILE A 128 11.40 -2.83 7.40
CA ILE A 128 10.00 -3.27 7.31
C ILE A 128 9.92 -4.70 7.85
N PRO A 129 9.35 -4.91 9.05
CA PRO A 129 9.13 -6.24 9.59
C PRO A 129 8.17 -7.04 8.71
N LYS A 130 8.41 -8.35 8.60
CA LYS A 130 7.50 -9.23 7.85
C LYS A 130 6.17 -9.42 8.60
N LEU A 131 5.06 -9.22 7.89
CA LEU A 131 3.73 -9.58 8.37
C LEU A 131 3.44 -11.05 8.06
N ALA A 132 3.41 -11.90 9.08
CA ALA A 132 2.92 -13.27 8.96
C ALA A 132 1.39 -13.33 9.13
N PHE A 133 0.69 -13.99 8.20
CA PHE A 133 -0.77 -14.17 8.14
C PHE A 133 -1.18 -15.64 8.22
#